data_AF-A0A6B9VSK8-F1
#
_entry.id   AF-A0A6B9VSK8-F1
#
_cell.length_a   1.000
_cell.length_b   1.000
_cell.length_c   1.000
_cell.angle_alpha   90.00
_cell.angle_beta   90.00
_cell.angle_gamma   90.00
#
_symmetry.space_group_name_H-M   'P 1'
#
loop_
_entity.id
_entity.type
_entity.pdbx_description
1 polymer ?
#
loop_
_entity_poly.entity_id
_entity_poly.type
_entity_poly.pdbx_seq_one_letter_code
_entity_poly.pdbx_strand_id
1 'polypeptide(L)'
;LSCVIPCESEINLRLYLHQIAAGSGTNQVAIVASSQPAGFGTTAVNDWTVIDGPNPGTATIVARTKGMHVQADVGGPGWFNYFSMVFE
;
A
#
# COMPACT_ATOMS: atom_id res chain seq x y z
N LEU A 1 8.14 -43.83 -1.29
CA LEU A 1 8.12 -42.47 -1.85
C LEU A 1 8.74 -41.55 -0.82
N SER A 2 9.89 -40.94 -1.12
CA SER A 2 10.59 -40.04 -0.19
C SER A 2 9.88 -38.69 -0.21
N CYS A 3 9.43 -38.22 0.95
CA CYS A 3 8.86 -36.89 1.11
C CYS A 3 10.03 -35.90 1.09
N VAL A 4 10.20 -35.17 -0.02
CA VAL A 4 11.15 -34.06 -0.09
C VAL A 4 10.56 -32.93 0.75
N ILE A 5 11.11 -32.70 1.93
CA ILE A 5 10.76 -31.52 2.73
C ILE A 5 11.19 -30.30 1.89
N PRO A 6 10.28 -29.38 1.56
CA PRO A 6 10.67 -28.15 0.87
C PRO A 6 11.70 -27.40 1.72
N CYS A 7 12.77 -26.89 1.10
CA CYS A 7 13.73 -25.98 1.74
C CYS A 7 13.12 -24.57 1.92
N GLU A 8 11.89 -24.50 2.43
CA GLU A 8 11.15 -23.26 2.61
C GLU A 8 11.52 -22.60 3.94
N SER A 9 11.46 -21.28 3.97
CA SER A 9 11.64 -20.48 5.17
C SER A 9 10.50 -19.49 5.29
N GLU A 10 9.84 -19.48 6.45
CA GLU A 10 8.84 -18.47 6.77
C GLU A 10 9.53 -17.20 7.27
N ILE A 11 9.03 -16.04 6.85
CA ILE A 11 9.49 -14.74 7.30
C ILE A 11 8.29 -14.00 7.90
N ASN A 12 8.43 -13.54 9.14
CA ASN A 12 7.46 -12.67 9.80
C ASN A 12 7.93 -11.22 9.75
N LEU A 13 7.11 -10.32 9.21
CA LEU A 13 7.44 -8.91 9.04
C LEU A 13 6.41 -8.04 9.77
N ARG A 14 6.89 -7.11 10.60
CA ARG A 14 6.07 -6.05 11.20
C ARG A 14 6.49 -4.72 10.61
N LEU A 15 5.71 -4.25 9.65
CA LEU A 15 6.00 -3.06 8.86
C LEU A 15 4.83 -2.08 8.91
N TYR A 16 5.11 -0.83 8.57
CA TYR A 16 4.14 0.25 8.60
C TYR A 16 4.07 0.91 7.22
N LEU A 17 2.89 0.88 6.61
CA LEU A 17 2.62 1.55 5.35
C LEU A 17 2.31 3.03 5.61
N HIS A 18 2.96 3.93 4.89
CA HIS A 18 2.82 5.37 5.08
C HIS A 18 2.28 6.05 3.81
N GLN A 19 0.97 6.31 3.83
CA GLN A 19 0.23 7.02 2.80
C GLN A 19 0.17 8.52 3.11
N ILE A 20 0.59 9.35 2.16
CA ILE A 20 0.48 10.80 2.20
C ILE A 20 -0.41 11.22 1.03
N ALA A 21 -1.71 11.36 1.29
CA ALA A 21 -2.73 11.55 0.26
C ALA A 21 -2.75 12.96 -0.34
N ALA A 22 -2.26 13.97 0.40
CA ALA A 22 -2.22 15.37 -0.02
C ALA A 22 -1.14 16.15 0.76
N GLY A 23 -0.73 17.30 0.19
CA GLY A 23 0.26 18.19 0.80
C GLY A 23 1.71 17.87 0.43
N SER A 24 2.65 18.39 1.22
CA SER A 24 4.08 18.14 1.00
C SER A 24 4.41 16.66 1.17
N GLY A 25 5.18 16.11 0.26
CA GLY A 25 5.54 14.69 0.28
C GLY A 25 4.41 13.74 -0.18
N THR A 26 3.37 14.26 -0.83
CA THR A 26 2.32 13.43 -1.45
C THR A 26 2.95 12.31 -2.28
N ASN A 27 2.55 11.07 -2.01
CA ASN A 27 3.13 9.87 -2.60
C ASN A 27 2.09 9.01 -3.34
N GLN A 28 1.05 9.67 -3.84
CA GLN A 28 0.03 9.09 -4.70
C GLN A 28 -0.58 10.15 -5.61
N VAL A 29 -1.23 9.73 -6.69
CA VAL A 29 -1.95 10.64 -7.60
C VAL A 29 -3.24 9.99 -8.05
N ALA A 30 -4.36 10.69 -7.91
CA ALA A 30 -5.64 10.28 -8.50
C ALA A 30 -5.55 10.38 -10.02
N ILE A 31 -5.77 9.25 -10.71
CA ILE A 31 -5.76 9.18 -12.18
C ILE A 31 -7.17 9.03 -12.77
N VAL A 32 -8.13 8.60 -11.95
CA VAL A 32 -9.55 8.62 -12.26
C VAL A 32 -10.24 9.30 -11.09
N ALA A 33 -10.75 10.52 -11.32
CA ALA A 33 -11.59 11.20 -10.35
C ALA A 33 -13.04 10.73 -10.47
N SER A 34 -13.75 10.68 -9.35
CA SER A 34 -15.18 10.36 -9.32
C SER A 34 -15.95 11.42 -8.53
N SER A 35 -17.14 11.77 -9.03
CA SER A 35 -18.10 12.62 -8.33
C SER A 35 -19.20 11.80 -7.64
N GLN A 36 -19.11 10.48 -7.67
CA GLN A 36 -20.06 9.60 -7.00
C GLN A 36 -19.97 9.76 -5.47
N PRO A 37 -21.05 9.44 -4.73
CA PRO A 37 -21.00 9.40 -3.27
C PRO A 37 -19.81 8.60 -2.74
N ALA A 38 -19.21 9.08 -1.65
CA ALA A 38 -17.99 8.52 -1.04
C ALA A 38 -16.78 8.40 -1.99
N GLY A 39 -16.82 9.02 -3.18
CA GLY A 39 -15.77 8.90 -4.19
C GLY A 39 -15.74 7.55 -4.89
N PHE A 40 -16.83 6.76 -4.88
CA PHE A 40 -16.88 5.44 -5.51
C PHE A 40 -16.32 5.43 -6.94
N GLY A 41 -15.35 4.56 -7.20
CA GLY A 41 -14.64 4.46 -8.47
C GLY A 41 -13.39 5.35 -8.60
N THR A 42 -13.12 6.24 -7.63
CA THR A 42 -11.88 7.00 -7.61
C THR A 42 -10.70 6.05 -7.61
N THR A 43 -9.79 6.23 -8.56
CA THR A 43 -8.61 5.38 -8.71
C THR A 43 -7.35 6.23 -8.66
N ALA A 44 -6.38 5.80 -7.87
CA ALA A 44 -5.11 6.50 -7.70
C ALA A 44 -3.92 5.55 -7.83
N VAL A 45 -2.85 6.02 -8.48
CA VAL A 45 -1.54 5.36 -8.48
C VAL A 45 -0.82 5.71 -7.18
N ASN A 46 -0.06 4.76 -6.62
CA ASN A 46 0.67 4.95 -5.37
C ASN A 46 2.14 4.54 -5.49
N ASP A 47 2.96 5.25 -4.72
CA ASP A 47 4.35 4.93 -4.39
C ASP A 47 4.54 5.11 -2.87
N TRP A 48 3.77 4.34 -2.09
CA TRP A 48 3.73 4.52 -0.64
C TRP A 48 4.97 3.91 0.01
N THR A 49 5.61 4.68 0.88
CA THR A 49 6.76 4.20 1.66
C THR A 49 6.30 3.20 2.71
N VAL A 50 7.09 2.14 2.91
CA VAL A 50 6.95 1.18 3.99
C VAL A 50 8.13 1.34 4.93
N ILE A 51 7.85 1.52 6.22
CA ILE A 51 8.85 1.80 7.25
C ILE A 51 8.86 0.71 8.33
N ASP A 52 10.01 0.55 9.00
CA ASP A 52 10.26 -0.48 10.03
C ASP A 52 9.76 -0.12 11.44
N GLY A 53 9.25 1.09 11.62
CA GLY A 53 8.73 1.58 12.89
C GLY A 53 7.56 2.55 12.71
N PRO A 54 6.73 2.75 13.75
CA PRO A 54 5.50 3.54 13.63
C PRO A 54 5.71 5.05 13.46
N ASN A 55 6.92 5.58 13.69
CA ASN A 55 7.22 7.01 13.59
C ASN A 55 7.97 7.31 12.29
N PRO A 56 7.32 7.95 11.28
CA PRO A 56 7.94 8.27 10.00
C PRO A 56 9.14 9.23 10.10
N GLY A 57 9.27 10.00 11.18
CA GLY A 57 10.40 10.92 11.37
C GLY A 57 11.71 10.28 11.81
N THR A 58 11.66 9.02 12.27
CA THR A 58 12.83 8.30 12.81
C THR A 58 12.99 6.89 12.26
N ALA A 59 11.96 6.33 11.62
CA ALA A 59 11.98 4.99 11.06
C ALA A 59 12.70 4.94 9.71
N THR A 60 13.21 3.75 9.36
CA THR A 60 13.90 3.50 8.09
C THR A 60 12.88 3.10 7.03
N ILE A 61 13.02 3.62 5.81
CA ILE A 61 12.29 3.10 4.65
C ILE A 61 12.91 1.76 4.27
N VAL A 62 12.12 0.69 4.30
CA VAL A 62 12.58 -0.68 4.00
C VAL A 62 11.92 -1.27 2.75
N ALA A 63 10.85 -0.64 2.27
CA ALA A 63 10.21 -1.00 1.02
C ALA A 63 9.34 0.16 0.50
N ARG A 64 8.82 -0.01 -0.72
CA ARG A 64 7.75 0.82 -1.29
C ARG A 64 6.66 -0.06 -1.88
N THR A 65 5.39 0.27 -1.63
CA THR A 65 4.27 -0.35 -2.34
C THR A 65 3.96 0.46 -3.59
N LYS A 66 4.24 -0.14 -4.75
CA LYS A 66 4.05 0.49 -6.05
C LYS A 66 2.90 -0.18 -6.76
N GLY A 67 1.89 0.60 -7.10
CA GLY A 67 0.67 0.08 -7.70
C GLY A 67 -0.44 1.10 -7.68
N MET A 68 -1.65 0.63 -7.36
CA MET A 68 -2.84 1.45 -7.39
C MET A 68 -3.82 1.04 -6.30
N HIS A 69 -4.79 1.91 -6.04
CA HIS A 69 -5.92 1.64 -5.18
C HIS A 69 -7.18 2.29 -5.76
N VAL A 70 -8.33 1.67 -5.48
CA VAL A 70 -9.64 2.11 -5.94
C VAL A 70 -10.61 2.18 -4.79
N GLN A 71 -11.42 3.24 -4.75
CA GLN A 71 -12.49 3.38 -3.80
C GLN A 71 -13.66 2.49 -4.22
N ALA A 72 -13.83 1.36 -3.53
CA ALA A 72 -14.63 0.22 -3.96
C ALA A 72 -15.87 -0.03 -3.08
N ASP A 73 -16.19 0.90 -2.19
CA ASP A 73 -17.36 0.83 -1.31
C ASP A 73 -18.32 1.99 -1.62
N VAL A 74 -19.57 1.64 -1.91
CA VAL A 74 -20.66 2.58 -2.22
C VAL A 74 -21.19 3.24 -0.94
N GLY A 75 -21.14 2.53 0.19
CA GLY A 75 -21.69 2.96 1.48
C GLY A 75 -20.69 3.68 2.38
N GLY A 76 -19.40 3.64 2.06
CA GLY A 76 -18.35 4.12 2.96
C GLY A 76 -16.95 4.18 2.34
N PRO A 77 -15.91 4.52 3.15
CA PRO A 77 -14.53 4.67 2.70
C PRO A 77 -13.77 3.33 2.57
N GLY A 78 -14.30 2.38 1.80
CA GLY A 78 -13.68 1.07 1.56
C GLY A 78 -12.77 1.03 0.32
N TRP A 79 -11.46 1.13 0.54
CA TRP A 79 -10.46 1.12 -0.52
C TRP A 79 -9.88 -0.28 -0.79
N PHE A 80 -9.90 -0.70 -2.05
CA PHE A 80 -9.21 -1.90 -2.51
C PHE A 80 -7.83 -1.55 -3.04
N ASN A 81 -6.80 -2.28 -2.60
CA ASN A 81 -5.40 -2.00 -2.91
C ASN A 81 -4.81 -3.15 -3.71
N TYR A 82 -4.09 -2.82 -4.79
CA TYR A 82 -3.36 -3.80 -5.60
C TYR A 82 -2.01 -3.20 -5.97
N PHE A 83 -0.96 -3.75 -5.37
CA PHE A 83 0.40 -3.26 -5.51
C PHE A 83 1.40 -4.39 -5.36
N SER A 84 2.62 -4.14 -5.82
CA SER A 84 3.79 -4.92 -5.43
C SER A 84 4.53 -4.19 -4.32
N MET A 85 4.94 -4.92 -3.28
CA MET A 85 5.88 -4.42 -2.28
C MET A 85 7.31 -4.70 -2.76
N VAL A 86 8.10 -3.65 -2.96
CA VAL A 86 9.49 -3.74 -3.40
C VAL A 86 10.38 -3.34 -2.22
N PHE A 87 11.14 -4.30 -1.68
CA PHE A 87 12.11 -4.07 -0.59
C PHE A 87 13.38 -3.38 -1.10
N GLU A 88 14.07 -2.62 -0.22
CA GLU A 88 15.24 -1.78 -0.52
C GLU A 88 16.45 -2.09 0.37
#